data_AF-A0A2D5A7A3-F1
#
_entry.id   AF-A0A2D5A7A3-F1
#
_cell.length_a   1.000
_cell.length_b   1.000
_cell.length_c   1.000
_cell.angle_alpha   90.00
_cell.angle_beta   90.00
_cell.angle_gamma   90.00
#
_symmetry.space_group_name_H-M   'P 1'
#
loop_
_entity.id
_entity.type
_entity.pdbx_description
1 polymer ?
#
loop_
_entity_poly.entity_id
_entity_poly.type
_entity_poly.pdbx_seq_one_letter_code
_entity_poly.pdbx_strand_id
1 'polypeptide(L)'
;SVLLDYEDAFETEASRFRELLELAANEVEIARLEPIFQAADASNQRALESRIADGMAERGVSDEKVRGTLDWIDSRMAGMRTRLAMLEPMVERRRERLADAGGDIDARDVIAAMNRMDQRRRELRTATVDSIATLIEPGMETSLEDLLDEIRIQHGMADSRMGGATTDIVAALGSIDAASYEAAGLATDEPEMLREIALSFDARTEARIRREKQALERSIEMSESGGEGDSRIRARLRNAATAELTAELAVRDAIIGRVDLIRARLEDVDPESAATFLDVARRTGFRAQMRSRWCEQATEFALNLDDLDEEILASLAEIDAGIGSQIAFLRTTAIQRRLESETRIARAMVEAVVDEGVEAKSLGEQAWREPGYEGFDRLDDQVEAQLLAALGPDRFEELPKRPGRGGNDAKRRGKTGNGGGKGGGKSAGGAKGKAGDGGRGKSGKG
;
A
#
# COMPACT_ATOMS: atom_id res chain seq x y z
N SER A 1 37.66 -10.20 -13.56
CA SER A 1 36.81 -11.35 -13.16
C SER A 1 35.52 -11.16 -13.90
N VAL A 2 34.98 -12.17 -14.58
CA VAL A 2 33.76 -12.01 -15.39
C VAL A 2 32.61 -11.39 -14.59
N LEU A 3 32.53 -11.66 -13.27
CA LEU A 3 31.58 -11.05 -12.34
C LEU A 3 31.83 -9.55 -12.06
N LEU A 4 33.09 -9.11 -11.97
CA LEU A 4 33.44 -7.69 -11.79
C LEU A 4 33.24 -6.90 -13.09
N ASP A 5 33.63 -7.47 -14.23
CA ASP A 5 33.41 -6.88 -15.55
C ASP A 5 31.88 -6.82 -15.87
N TYR A 6 31.10 -7.73 -15.27
CA TYR A 6 29.64 -7.78 -15.30
C TYR A 6 28.99 -6.70 -14.42
N GLU A 7 29.42 -6.57 -13.17
CA GLU A 7 28.91 -5.56 -12.24
C GLU A 7 29.15 -4.16 -12.80
N ASP A 8 30.34 -3.88 -13.33
CA ASP A 8 30.68 -2.59 -13.93
C ASP A 8 29.84 -2.27 -15.19
N ALA A 9 29.63 -3.26 -16.06
CA ALA A 9 28.83 -3.07 -17.28
C ALA A 9 27.33 -2.89 -16.96
N PHE A 10 26.80 -3.65 -16.01
CA PHE A 10 25.42 -3.52 -15.55
C PHE A 10 25.21 -2.22 -14.79
N GLU A 11 26.12 -1.83 -13.90
CA GLU A 11 26.06 -0.55 -13.17
C GLU A 11 26.15 0.64 -14.12
N THR A 12 27.03 0.59 -15.13
CA THR A 12 27.14 1.65 -16.14
C THR A 12 25.80 1.82 -16.88
N GLU A 13 25.20 0.73 -17.35
CA GLU A 13 23.96 0.81 -18.12
C GLU A 13 22.74 1.11 -17.23
N ALA A 14 22.70 0.59 -15.99
CA ALA A 14 21.69 0.92 -15.00
C ALA A 14 21.81 2.38 -14.52
N SER A 15 23.01 2.96 -14.52
CA SER A 15 23.22 4.38 -14.20
C SER A 15 22.73 5.25 -15.34
N ARG A 16 23.07 4.93 -16.59
CA ARG A 16 22.52 5.61 -17.78
C ARG A 16 21.00 5.52 -17.84
N PHE A 17 20.45 4.35 -17.54
CA PHE A 17 19.01 4.16 -17.48
C PHE A 17 18.36 4.96 -16.35
N ARG A 18 18.97 5.02 -15.16
CA ARG A 18 18.50 5.86 -14.04
C ARG A 18 18.54 7.34 -14.39
N GLU A 19 19.59 7.82 -15.05
CA GLU A 19 19.71 9.19 -15.54
C GLU A 19 18.60 9.50 -16.56
N LEU A 20 18.39 8.62 -17.54
CA LEU A 20 17.30 8.77 -18.53
C LEU A 20 15.91 8.72 -17.87
N LEU A 21 15.68 7.86 -16.89
CA LEU A 21 14.42 7.81 -16.13
C LEU A 21 14.20 9.09 -15.32
N GLU A 22 15.23 9.62 -14.67
CA GLU A 22 15.13 10.86 -13.89
C GLU A 22 14.80 12.04 -14.82
N LEU A 23 15.46 12.12 -15.97
CA LEU A 23 15.23 13.15 -16.97
C LEU A 23 13.81 13.04 -17.58
N ALA A 24 13.37 11.85 -17.97
CA ALA A 24 12.01 11.63 -18.48
C ALA A 24 10.93 11.90 -17.42
N ALA A 25 11.17 11.56 -16.15
CA ALA A 25 10.27 11.89 -15.06
C ALA A 25 10.17 13.41 -14.85
N ASN A 26 11.28 14.13 -14.99
CA ASN A 26 11.31 15.59 -14.93
C ASN A 26 10.52 16.22 -16.09
N GLU A 27 10.65 15.73 -17.33
CA GLU A 27 9.85 16.21 -18.48
C GLU A 27 8.35 16.01 -18.26
N VAL A 28 7.94 14.82 -17.83
CA VAL A 28 6.53 14.51 -17.54
C VAL A 28 5.97 15.42 -16.44
N GLU A 29 6.76 15.67 -15.39
CA GLU A 29 6.33 16.54 -14.30
C GLU A 29 6.23 18.01 -14.75
N ILE A 30 7.16 18.46 -15.61
CA ILE A 30 7.07 19.79 -16.26
C ILE A 30 5.81 19.87 -17.12
N ALA A 31 5.59 18.92 -18.04
CA ALA A 31 4.42 18.88 -18.93
C ALA A 31 3.09 18.83 -18.15
N ARG A 32 3.06 18.20 -16.97
CA ARG A 32 1.90 18.19 -16.08
C ARG A 32 1.65 19.54 -15.40
N LEU A 33 2.72 20.26 -15.05
CA LEU A 33 2.63 21.54 -14.35
C LEU A 33 2.43 22.72 -15.32
N GLU A 34 2.90 22.62 -16.57
CA GLU A 34 2.84 23.68 -17.60
C GLU A 34 1.41 24.22 -17.82
N PRO A 35 0.36 23.39 -17.97
CA PRO A 35 -1.01 23.88 -18.11
C PRO A 35 -1.51 24.60 -16.85
N ILE A 36 -1.03 24.21 -15.67
CA ILE A 36 -1.39 24.84 -14.39
C ILE A 36 -0.72 26.22 -14.29
N PHE A 37 0.53 26.35 -14.74
CA PHE A 37 1.21 27.64 -14.85
C PHE A 37 0.52 28.56 -15.88
N GLN A 38 0.18 28.04 -17.07
CA GLN A 38 -0.53 28.80 -18.11
C GLN A 38 -1.93 29.27 -17.66
N ALA A 39 -2.66 28.44 -16.92
CA ALA A 39 -3.96 28.80 -16.37
C ALA A 39 -3.87 29.85 -15.24
N ALA A 40 -2.74 29.94 -14.55
CA ALA A 40 -2.52 30.89 -13.46
C ALA A 40 -1.87 32.22 -13.88
N ASP A 41 -1.48 32.32 -15.15
CA ASP A 41 -0.91 33.53 -15.76
C ASP A 41 -1.87 34.72 -15.61
N ALA A 42 -1.32 35.87 -15.21
CA ALA A 42 -2.04 37.12 -15.03
C ALA A 42 -2.67 37.63 -16.34
N SER A 43 -2.14 37.24 -17.49
CA SER A 43 -2.69 37.56 -18.81
C SER A 43 -4.05 36.88 -19.06
N ASN A 44 -4.18 35.60 -18.69
CA ASN A 44 -5.39 34.80 -18.81
C ASN A 44 -6.43 35.12 -17.73
N GLN A 45 -5.98 35.56 -16.55
CA GLN A 45 -6.85 35.93 -15.43
C GLN A 45 -7.82 37.07 -15.79
N ARG A 46 -7.32 38.17 -16.37
CA ARG A 46 -8.19 39.33 -16.70
C ARG A 46 -9.26 38.98 -17.72
N ALA A 47 -8.94 38.11 -18.69
CA ALA A 47 -9.89 37.62 -19.67
C ALA A 47 -10.96 36.72 -19.04
N LEU A 48 -10.58 35.88 -18.07
CA LEU A 48 -11.49 35.03 -17.32
C LEU A 48 -12.42 35.85 -16.41
N GLU A 49 -11.87 36.84 -15.70
CA GLU A 49 -12.61 37.76 -14.83
C GLU A 49 -13.63 38.58 -15.61
N SER A 50 -13.25 39.11 -16.79
CA SER A 50 -14.17 39.80 -17.69
C SER A 50 -15.32 38.89 -18.12
N ARG A 51 -15.03 37.66 -18.59
CA ARG A 51 -16.08 36.71 -19.03
C ARG A 51 -17.01 36.29 -17.90
N ILE A 52 -16.51 36.16 -16.68
CA ILE A 52 -17.32 35.84 -15.49
C ILE A 52 -18.18 37.03 -15.09
N ALA A 53 -17.61 38.23 -15.08
CA ALA A 53 -18.35 39.47 -14.80
C ALA A 53 -19.48 39.68 -15.81
N ASP A 54 -19.17 39.55 -17.11
CA ASP A 54 -20.13 39.68 -18.21
C ASP A 54 -21.25 38.63 -18.10
N GLY A 55 -20.89 37.35 -17.91
CA GLY A 55 -21.88 36.27 -17.79
C GLY A 55 -22.72 36.29 -16.51
N MET A 56 -22.23 36.91 -15.43
CA MET A 56 -23.03 37.12 -14.21
C MET A 56 -23.92 38.36 -14.31
N ALA A 57 -23.44 39.43 -14.96
CA ALA A 57 -24.24 40.61 -15.25
C ALA A 57 -25.41 40.28 -16.19
N GLU A 58 -25.18 39.49 -17.24
CA GLU A 58 -26.23 38.98 -18.14
C GLU A 58 -27.31 38.17 -17.42
N ARG A 59 -26.97 37.52 -16.29
CA ARG A 59 -27.90 36.74 -15.46
C ARG A 59 -28.60 37.56 -14.37
N GLY A 60 -28.44 38.89 -14.36
CA GLY A 60 -29.07 39.79 -13.39
C GLY A 60 -28.54 39.64 -11.96
N VAL A 61 -27.32 39.13 -11.78
CA VAL A 61 -26.66 39.04 -10.47
C VAL A 61 -26.25 40.44 -10.02
N SER A 62 -26.47 40.79 -8.76
CA SER A 62 -26.11 42.11 -8.23
C SER A 62 -24.59 42.35 -8.29
N ASP A 63 -24.19 43.58 -8.58
CA ASP A 63 -22.78 44.00 -8.67
C ASP A 63 -21.96 43.65 -7.42
N GLU A 64 -22.59 43.70 -6.24
CA GLU A 64 -21.95 43.32 -4.97
C GLU A 64 -21.61 41.83 -4.90
N LYS A 65 -22.45 40.97 -5.48
CA LYS A 65 -22.23 39.52 -5.55
C LYS A 65 -21.26 39.14 -6.68
N VAL A 66 -21.23 39.90 -7.77
CA VAL A 66 -20.19 39.80 -8.80
C VAL A 66 -18.83 40.16 -8.20
N ARG A 67 -18.73 41.30 -7.52
CA ARG A 67 -17.50 41.76 -6.86
C ARG A 67 -17.01 40.77 -5.80
N GLY A 68 -17.88 40.28 -4.92
CA GLY A 68 -17.51 39.29 -3.93
C GLY A 68 -17.06 37.94 -4.51
N THR A 69 -17.55 37.57 -5.71
CA THR A 69 -17.09 36.36 -6.42
C THR A 69 -15.72 36.58 -7.05
N LEU A 70 -15.48 37.76 -7.64
CA LEU A 70 -14.17 38.12 -8.18
C LEU A 70 -13.11 38.21 -7.08
N ASP A 71 -13.42 38.85 -5.95
CA ASP A 71 -12.52 38.93 -4.78
C ASP A 71 -12.18 37.53 -4.22
N TRP A 72 -13.13 36.60 -4.24
CA TRP A 72 -12.91 35.21 -3.83
C TRP A 72 -12.01 34.45 -4.83
N ILE A 73 -12.22 34.65 -6.14
CA ILE A 73 -11.37 34.09 -7.20
C ILE A 73 -9.94 34.64 -7.05
N ASP A 74 -9.80 35.96 -6.88
CA ASP A 74 -8.52 36.63 -6.68
C ASP A 74 -7.75 36.08 -5.48
N SER A 75 -8.42 35.91 -4.33
CA SER A 75 -7.81 35.32 -3.13
C SER A 75 -7.33 33.88 -3.36
N ARG A 76 -8.12 33.08 -4.09
CA ARG A 76 -7.77 31.69 -4.41
C ARG A 76 -6.64 31.61 -5.43
N MET A 77 -6.62 32.49 -6.42
CA MET A 77 -5.55 32.61 -7.42
C MET A 77 -4.26 33.14 -6.81
N ALA A 78 -4.32 34.09 -5.87
CA ALA A 78 -3.16 34.53 -5.10
C ALA A 78 -2.54 33.37 -4.31
N GLY A 79 -3.35 32.54 -3.65
CA GLY A 79 -2.87 31.33 -2.98
C GLY A 79 -2.26 30.30 -3.95
N MET A 80 -2.81 30.18 -5.16
CA MET A 80 -2.28 29.31 -6.21
C MET A 80 -0.96 29.82 -6.77
N ARG A 81 -0.82 31.13 -7.00
CA ARG A 81 0.44 31.79 -7.40
C ARG A 81 1.54 31.61 -6.38
N THR A 82 1.24 31.75 -5.09
CA THR A 82 2.23 31.49 -4.03
C THR A 82 2.73 30.05 -4.07
N ARG A 83 1.85 29.07 -4.34
CA ARG A 83 2.26 27.67 -4.49
C ARG A 83 3.04 27.44 -5.79
N LEU A 84 2.65 28.10 -6.88
CA LEU A 84 3.36 28.01 -8.16
C LEU A 84 4.76 28.64 -8.07
N ALA A 85 4.91 29.78 -7.41
CA ALA A 85 6.21 30.42 -7.15
C ALA A 85 7.14 29.55 -6.27
N MET A 86 6.58 28.64 -5.45
CA MET A 86 7.37 27.64 -4.73
C MET A 86 7.82 26.47 -5.63
N LEU A 87 7.03 26.14 -6.65
CA LEU A 87 7.31 25.05 -7.60
C LEU A 87 8.18 25.50 -8.78
N GLU A 88 8.11 26.77 -9.15
CA GLU A 88 8.86 27.41 -10.24
C GLU A 88 10.38 27.19 -10.16
N PRO A 89 11.07 27.39 -9.02
CA PRO A 89 12.50 27.08 -8.93
C PRO A 89 12.81 25.57 -8.99
N MET A 90 11.85 24.70 -8.70
CA MET A 90 12.02 23.25 -8.89
C MET A 90 11.90 22.87 -10.36
N VAL A 91 10.95 23.47 -11.07
CA VAL A 91 10.74 23.29 -12.52
C VAL A 91 11.92 23.83 -13.31
N GLU A 92 12.46 24.99 -12.93
CA GLU A 92 13.59 25.60 -13.62
C GLU A 92 14.88 24.77 -13.45
N ARG A 93 15.18 24.29 -12.23
CA ARG A 93 16.29 23.35 -12.00
C ARG A 93 16.17 22.06 -12.83
N ARG A 94 14.93 21.62 -13.08
CA ARG A 94 14.67 20.43 -13.91
C ARG A 94 14.88 20.72 -15.39
N ARG A 95 14.46 21.89 -15.87
CA ARG A 95 14.75 22.38 -17.23
C ARG A 95 16.25 22.54 -17.46
N GLU A 96 16.98 23.10 -16.50
CA GLU A 96 18.44 23.21 -16.54
C GLU A 96 19.10 21.83 -16.66
N ARG A 97 18.68 20.84 -15.87
CA ARG A 97 19.17 19.44 -15.98
C ARG A 97 18.90 18.80 -17.35
N LEU A 98 17.74 19.08 -17.94
CA LEU A 98 17.39 18.59 -19.28
C LEU A 98 18.23 19.27 -20.38
N ALA A 99 18.48 20.57 -20.24
CA ALA A 99 19.34 21.31 -21.14
C ALA A 99 20.81 20.83 -21.07
N ASP A 100 21.32 20.58 -19.86
CA ASP A 100 22.69 20.07 -19.63
C ASP A 100 22.89 18.65 -20.17
N ALA A 101 21.82 17.85 -20.26
CA ALA A 101 21.83 16.48 -20.79
C ALA A 101 21.72 16.40 -22.33
N GLY A 102 21.59 17.52 -23.04
CA GLY A 102 21.60 17.57 -24.52
C GLY A 102 20.26 17.82 -25.20
N GLY A 103 19.22 18.23 -24.47
CA GLY A 103 17.89 18.56 -25.01
C GLY A 103 16.88 17.40 -24.97
N ASP A 104 15.63 17.69 -25.40
CA ASP A 104 14.43 16.83 -25.32
C ASP A 104 14.77 15.34 -25.47
N ILE A 105 14.53 14.57 -24.41
CA ILE A 105 14.63 13.13 -24.48
C ILE A 105 13.42 12.66 -25.27
N ASP A 106 13.64 12.12 -26.47
CA ASP A 106 12.56 11.44 -27.18
C ASP A 106 12.11 10.27 -26.29
N ALA A 107 10.91 10.38 -25.76
CA ALA A 107 10.04 9.31 -25.31
C ALA A 107 10.34 7.90 -25.87
N ARG A 108 10.60 7.81 -27.17
CA ARG A 108 10.92 6.56 -27.88
C ARG A 108 12.32 6.04 -27.54
N ASP A 109 13.28 6.91 -27.23
CA ASP A 109 14.60 6.55 -26.75
C ASP A 109 14.55 5.98 -25.33
N VAL A 110 13.67 6.47 -24.46
CA VAL A 110 13.42 5.87 -23.12
C VAL A 110 12.83 4.47 -23.27
N ILE A 111 11.84 4.29 -24.16
CA ILE A 111 11.24 2.98 -24.42
C ILE A 111 12.25 2.03 -25.08
N ALA A 112 13.08 2.51 -26.01
CA ALA A 112 14.14 1.73 -26.62
C ALA A 112 15.24 1.35 -25.61
N ALA A 113 15.59 2.26 -24.69
CA ALA A 113 16.48 1.98 -23.58
C ALA A 113 15.89 0.96 -22.61
N MET A 114 14.60 1.05 -22.25
CA MET A 114 13.91 0.05 -21.44
C MET A 114 13.91 -1.34 -22.09
N ASN A 115 13.57 -1.42 -23.39
CA ASN A 115 13.57 -2.71 -24.10
C ASN A 115 14.99 -3.28 -24.19
N ARG A 116 16.00 -2.43 -24.42
CA ARG A 116 17.41 -2.84 -24.41
C ARG A 116 17.83 -3.32 -23.03
N MET A 117 17.44 -2.63 -21.97
CA MET A 117 17.77 -3.02 -20.60
C MET A 117 17.06 -4.32 -20.20
N ASP A 118 15.78 -4.51 -20.54
CA ASP A 118 15.07 -5.78 -20.27
C ASP A 118 15.69 -6.94 -21.04
N GLN A 119 15.96 -6.75 -22.34
CA GLN A 119 16.65 -7.74 -23.16
C GLN A 119 18.04 -8.07 -22.59
N ARG A 120 18.82 -7.04 -22.22
CA ARG A 120 20.15 -7.24 -21.67
C ARG A 120 20.12 -7.87 -20.29
N ARG A 121 19.15 -7.52 -19.43
CA ARG A 121 18.94 -8.17 -18.13
C ARG A 121 18.65 -9.66 -18.30
N ARG A 122 17.85 -10.05 -19.29
CA ARG A 122 17.56 -11.46 -19.61
C ARG A 122 18.81 -12.17 -20.10
N GLU A 123 19.50 -11.59 -21.09
CA GLU A 123 20.75 -12.15 -21.63
C GLU A 123 21.84 -12.29 -20.55
N LEU A 124 21.97 -11.29 -19.68
CA LEU A 124 22.93 -11.26 -18.58
C LEU A 124 22.57 -12.28 -17.50
N ARG A 125 21.29 -12.40 -17.11
CA ARG A 125 20.83 -13.44 -16.19
C ARG A 125 21.16 -14.82 -16.73
N THR A 126 20.85 -15.10 -18.00
CA THR A 126 21.17 -16.37 -18.65
C THR A 126 22.68 -16.61 -18.68
N ALA A 127 23.48 -15.63 -19.11
CA ALA A 127 24.94 -15.78 -19.20
C ALA A 127 25.64 -15.97 -17.84
N THR A 128 25.16 -15.31 -16.78
CA THR A 128 25.68 -15.48 -15.42
C THR A 128 25.30 -16.83 -14.84
N VAL A 129 24.05 -17.27 -15.02
CA VAL A 129 23.62 -18.62 -14.62
C VAL A 129 24.41 -19.68 -15.36
N ASP A 130 24.58 -19.54 -16.68
CA ASP A 130 25.37 -20.47 -17.50
C ASP A 130 26.85 -20.49 -17.07
N SER A 131 27.45 -19.32 -16.78
CA SER A 131 28.83 -19.25 -16.31
C SER A 131 29.02 -19.87 -14.92
N ILE A 132 28.09 -19.65 -14.00
CA ILE A 132 28.14 -20.27 -12.68
C ILE A 132 27.93 -21.78 -12.82
N ALA A 133 26.99 -22.23 -13.66
CA ALA A 133 26.77 -23.65 -13.96
C ALA A 133 28.03 -24.33 -14.53
N THR A 134 28.83 -23.64 -15.35
CA THR A 134 30.11 -24.19 -15.85
C THR A 134 31.21 -24.33 -14.80
N LEU A 135 31.09 -23.64 -13.66
CA LEU A 135 32.05 -23.67 -12.54
C LEU A 135 31.62 -24.64 -11.43
N ILE A 136 30.42 -25.20 -11.53
CA ILE A 136 29.84 -26.12 -10.55
C ILE A 136 30.22 -27.55 -10.91
N GLU A 137 30.57 -28.35 -9.89
CA GLU A 137 30.88 -29.77 -10.07
C GLU A 137 29.63 -30.56 -10.55
N PRO A 138 29.80 -31.57 -11.42
CA PRO A 138 28.69 -32.43 -11.84
C PRO A 138 27.97 -33.02 -10.62
N GLY A 139 26.67 -32.72 -10.48
CA GLY A 139 25.84 -33.14 -9.33
C GLY A 139 25.44 -32.03 -8.36
N MET A 140 25.96 -30.81 -8.50
CA MET A 140 25.60 -29.64 -7.67
C MET A 140 24.64 -28.66 -8.39
N GLU A 141 24.19 -29.01 -9.59
CA GLU A 141 23.32 -28.19 -10.45
C GLU A 141 21.96 -27.91 -9.81
N THR A 142 21.35 -28.92 -9.17
CA THR A 142 20.08 -28.79 -8.45
C THR A 142 20.19 -27.82 -7.27
N SER A 143 21.29 -27.88 -6.51
CA SER A 143 21.52 -26.96 -5.38
C SER A 143 21.65 -25.50 -5.83
N LEU A 144 22.22 -25.24 -7.01
CA LEU A 144 22.22 -23.89 -7.57
C LEU A 144 20.81 -23.44 -7.99
N GLU A 145 20.04 -24.31 -8.65
CA GLU A 145 18.67 -23.99 -9.07
C GLU A 145 17.80 -23.62 -7.85
N ASP A 146 17.88 -24.39 -6.78
CA ASP A 146 17.13 -24.15 -5.53
C ASP A 146 17.51 -22.80 -4.91
N LEU A 147 18.81 -22.50 -4.79
CA LEU A 147 19.29 -21.20 -4.29
C LEU A 147 18.82 -20.03 -5.17
N LEU A 148 18.81 -20.21 -6.50
CA LEU A 148 18.32 -19.17 -7.40
C LEU A 148 16.81 -18.96 -7.24
N ASP A 149 16.04 -20.01 -6.98
CA ASP A 149 14.61 -19.91 -6.72
C ASP A 149 14.31 -19.23 -5.39
N GLU A 150 15.06 -19.52 -4.33
CA GLU A 150 14.98 -18.78 -3.06
C GLU A 150 15.25 -17.28 -3.25
N ILE A 151 16.32 -16.92 -3.95
CA ILE A 151 16.67 -15.52 -4.25
C ILE A 151 15.55 -14.83 -5.05
N ARG A 152 14.95 -15.52 -6.03
CA ARG A 152 13.81 -15.00 -6.82
C ARG A 152 12.61 -14.74 -5.93
N ILE A 153 12.29 -15.64 -5.01
CA ILE A 153 11.19 -15.47 -4.06
C ILE A 153 11.46 -14.26 -3.14
N GLN A 154 12.64 -14.18 -2.52
CA GLN A 154 13.00 -13.09 -1.62
C GLN A 154 12.90 -11.71 -2.28
N HIS A 155 13.47 -11.56 -3.48
CA HIS A 155 13.36 -10.31 -4.23
C HIS A 155 11.94 -10.04 -4.74
N GLY A 156 11.23 -11.09 -5.18
CA GLY A 156 9.85 -10.98 -5.64
C GLY A 156 8.91 -10.43 -4.57
N MET A 157 9.09 -10.86 -3.31
CA MET A 157 8.28 -10.41 -2.18
C MET A 157 8.40 -8.92 -1.87
N ALA A 158 9.59 -8.33 -2.03
CA ALA A 158 9.87 -6.93 -1.65
C ALA A 158 8.92 -5.92 -2.32
N ASP A 159 8.47 -6.25 -3.53
CA ASP A 159 7.62 -5.39 -4.36
C ASP A 159 6.13 -5.73 -4.28
N SER A 160 5.76 -6.78 -3.52
CA SER A 160 4.39 -7.25 -3.42
C SER A 160 3.54 -6.38 -2.50
N ARG A 161 2.30 -6.09 -2.90
CA ARG A 161 1.37 -5.24 -2.15
C ARG A 161 0.22 -6.03 -1.54
N MET A 162 -0.01 -7.25 -2.02
CA MET A 162 -1.05 -8.14 -1.51
C MET A 162 -0.64 -8.87 -0.23
N GLY A 163 -1.59 -9.02 0.69
CA GLY A 163 -1.47 -9.89 1.85
C GLY A 163 -1.31 -11.34 1.41
N GLY A 164 -0.40 -12.05 2.05
CA GLY A 164 -0.06 -13.43 1.69
C GLY A 164 0.99 -13.55 0.58
N ALA A 165 1.08 -12.61 -0.36
CA ALA A 165 2.13 -12.65 -1.40
C ALA A 165 3.52 -12.21 -0.90
N THR A 166 3.61 -11.73 0.33
CA THR A 166 4.84 -11.40 1.06
C THR A 166 5.20 -12.48 2.11
N THR A 167 4.53 -13.62 2.07
CA THR A 167 4.81 -14.74 2.99
C THR A 167 6.17 -15.34 2.65
N ASP A 168 7.06 -15.31 3.63
CA ASP A 168 8.37 -15.93 3.53
C ASP A 168 8.25 -17.41 3.89
N ILE A 169 8.03 -18.25 2.87
CA ILE A 169 7.88 -19.70 3.03
C ILE A 169 9.19 -20.33 3.49
N VAL A 170 10.34 -19.83 3.02
CA VAL A 170 11.66 -20.35 3.38
C VAL A 170 11.92 -20.12 4.87
N ALA A 171 11.65 -18.91 5.36
CA ALA A 171 11.76 -18.62 6.80
C ALA A 171 10.76 -19.43 7.64
N ALA A 172 9.56 -19.70 7.12
CA ALA A 172 8.58 -20.55 7.80
C ALA A 172 9.04 -22.01 7.87
N LEU A 173 9.58 -22.57 6.78
CA LEU A 173 10.14 -23.92 6.76
C LEU A 173 11.32 -24.05 7.72
N GLY A 174 12.21 -23.05 7.76
CA GLY A 174 13.33 -23.01 8.70
C GLY A 174 12.95 -22.87 10.18
N SER A 175 11.66 -22.65 10.50
CA SER A 175 11.18 -22.58 11.89
C SER A 175 10.76 -23.94 12.47
N ILE A 176 10.80 -25.00 11.65
CA ILE A 176 10.30 -26.33 11.98
C ILE A 176 11.46 -27.24 12.38
N ASP A 177 11.21 -28.18 13.29
CA ASP A 177 12.19 -29.21 13.62
C ASP A 177 12.49 -30.12 12.43
N ALA A 178 13.77 -30.52 12.28
CA ALA A 178 14.24 -31.34 11.18
C ALA A 178 13.50 -32.69 11.10
N ALA A 179 13.16 -33.31 12.23
CA ALA A 179 12.47 -34.60 12.24
C ALA A 179 11.04 -34.47 11.70
N SER A 180 10.32 -33.40 12.10
CA SER A 180 8.97 -33.11 11.59
C SER A 180 9.00 -32.75 10.11
N TYR A 181 10.01 -31.98 9.69
CA TYR A 181 10.21 -31.61 8.29
C TYR A 181 10.46 -32.83 7.38
N GLU A 182 11.34 -33.76 7.80
CA GLU A 182 11.61 -35.00 7.09
C GLU A 182 10.39 -35.94 7.08
N ALA A 183 9.74 -36.12 8.23
CA ALA A 183 8.59 -37.01 8.36
C ALA A 183 7.36 -36.55 7.54
N ALA A 184 7.21 -35.23 7.35
CA ALA A 184 6.19 -34.65 6.47
C ALA A 184 6.54 -34.77 4.97
N GLY A 185 7.70 -35.33 4.62
CA GLY A 185 8.16 -35.53 3.25
C GLY A 185 8.51 -34.23 2.52
N LEU A 186 8.75 -33.13 3.24
CA LEU A 186 8.96 -31.81 2.65
C LEU A 186 10.27 -31.72 1.87
N ALA A 187 11.31 -32.45 2.29
CA ALA A 187 12.61 -32.50 1.61
C ALA A 187 12.53 -32.90 0.13
N THR A 188 11.52 -33.67 -0.26
CA THR A 188 11.37 -34.15 -1.64
C THR A 188 10.61 -33.14 -2.51
N ASP A 189 9.60 -32.49 -1.94
CA ASP A 189 8.65 -31.66 -2.69
C ASP A 189 8.98 -30.17 -2.63
N GLU A 190 9.74 -29.72 -1.62
CA GLU A 190 10.10 -28.30 -1.43
C GLU A 190 10.74 -27.69 -2.68
N PRO A 191 11.73 -28.31 -3.34
CA PRO A 191 12.35 -27.74 -4.55
C PRO A 191 11.33 -27.44 -5.65
N GLU A 192 10.42 -28.38 -5.93
CA GLU A 192 9.38 -28.20 -6.95
C GLU A 192 8.39 -27.10 -6.54
N MET A 193 8.05 -27.04 -5.24
CA MET A 193 7.19 -26.01 -4.69
C MET A 193 7.79 -24.60 -4.80
N LEU A 194 9.06 -24.43 -4.43
CA LEU A 194 9.77 -23.15 -4.53
C LEU A 194 9.91 -22.73 -6.00
N ARG A 195 10.21 -23.67 -6.89
CA ARG A 195 10.31 -23.43 -8.33
C ARG A 195 9.02 -22.88 -8.92
N GLU A 196 7.85 -23.45 -8.58
CA GLU A 196 6.56 -22.94 -9.06
C GLU A 196 6.27 -21.50 -8.58
N ILE A 197 6.61 -21.20 -7.33
CA ILE A 197 6.43 -19.86 -6.76
C ILE A 197 7.39 -18.88 -7.46
N ALA A 198 8.65 -19.28 -7.68
CA ALA A 198 9.64 -18.47 -8.38
C ALA A 198 9.20 -18.15 -9.83
N LEU A 199 8.66 -19.13 -10.55
CA LEU A 199 8.08 -18.93 -11.88
C LEU A 199 6.90 -17.94 -11.87
N SER A 200 6.07 -17.99 -10.84
CA SER A 200 4.96 -17.05 -10.66
C SER A 200 5.47 -15.63 -10.43
N PHE A 201 6.55 -15.45 -9.66
CA PHE A 201 7.19 -14.15 -9.47
C PHE A 201 7.83 -13.60 -10.73
N ASP A 202 8.45 -14.44 -11.56
CA ASP A 202 8.99 -14.05 -12.86
C ASP A 202 7.87 -13.54 -13.79
N ALA A 203 6.75 -14.27 -13.87
CA ALA A 203 5.58 -13.86 -14.66
C ALA A 203 4.98 -12.52 -14.20
N ARG A 204 4.87 -12.31 -12.88
CA ARG A 204 4.43 -11.03 -12.30
C ARG A 204 5.39 -9.90 -12.66
N THR A 205 6.69 -10.14 -12.55
CA THR A 205 7.73 -9.14 -12.85
C THR A 205 7.66 -8.72 -14.32
N GLU A 206 7.47 -9.67 -15.24
CA GLU A 206 7.28 -9.37 -16.65
C GLU A 206 6.01 -8.54 -16.91
N ALA A 207 4.90 -8.91 -16.26
CA ALA A 207 3.64 -8.17 -16.37
C ALA A 207 3.77 -6.72 -15.85
N ARG A 208 4.51 -6.51 -14.76
CA ARG A 208 4.83 -5.18 -14.22
C ARG A 208 5.67 -4.35 -15.19
N ILE A 209 6.75 -4.91 -15.75
CA ILE A 209 7.57 -4.23 -16.77
C ILE A 209 6.70 -3.79 -17.94
N ARG A 210 5.79 -4.66 -18.38
CA ARG A 210 4.82 -4.34 -19.44
C ARG A 210 3.90 -3.18 -19.04
N ARG A 211 3.38 -3.17 -17.81
CA ARG A 211 2.55 -2.07 -17.30
C ARG A 211 3.34 -0.75 -17.20
N GLU A 212 4.58 -0.79 -16.72
CA GLU A 212 5.47 0.37 -16.66
C GLU A 212 5.71 0.96 -18.04
N LYS A 213 6.02 0.11 -19.03
CA LYS A 213 6.15 0.54 -20.43
C LYS A 213 4.88 1.20 -20.97
N GLN A 214 3.71 0.60 -20.74
CA GLN A 214 2.44 1.20 -21.19
C GLN A 214 2.09 2.50 -20.44
N ALA A 215 2.53 2.64 -19.19
CA ALA A 215 2.33 3.86 -18.41
C ALA A 215 3.20 5.01 -18.94
N LEU A 216 4.45 4.71 -19.32
CA LEU A 216 5.35 5.65 -19.96
C LEU A 216 4.82 6.07 -21.34
N GLU A 217 4.42 5.11 -22.18
CA GLU A 217 3.79 5.39 -23.49
C GLU A 217 2.61 6.37 -23.36
N ARG A 218 1.76 6.20 -22.34
CA ARG A 218 0.66 7.14 -22.05
C ARG A 218 1.15 8.51 -21.61
N SER A 219 2.19 8.56 -20.78
CA SER A 219 2.73 9.81 -20.25
C SER A 219 3.33 10.68 -21.35
N ILE A 220 4.04 10.04 -22.27
CA ILE A 220 4.60 10.62 -23.49
C ILE A 220 3.48 11.22 -24.32
N GLU A 221 2.46 10.41 -24.63
CA GLU A 221 1.35 10.85 -25.46
C GLU A 221 0.63 12.06 -24.85
N MET A 222 0.35 12.04 -23.54
CA MET A 222 -0.29 13.18 -22.88
C MET A 222 0.54 14.47 -22.98
N SER A 223 1.86 14.34 -23.07
CA SER A 223 2.78 15.47 -23.24
C SER A 223 2.79 15.97 -24.69
N GLU A 224 2.79 15.06 -25.67
CA GLU A 224 2.81 15.39 -27.11
C GLU A 224 1.45 15.88 -27.65
N SER A 225 0.33 15.34 -27.14
CA SER A 225 -1.02 15.62 -27.65
C SER A 225 -1.75 16.76 -26.94
N GLY A 226 -1.12 17.40 -25.95
CA GLY A 226 -1.74 18.49 -25.18
C GLY A 226 -2.91 18.04 -24.28
N GLY A 227 -2.95 16.76 -23.90
CA GLY A 227 -3.86 16.23 -22.88
C GLY A 227 -5.09 15.46 -23.38
N GLU A 228 -5.33 15.36 -24.68
CA GLU A 228 -6.30 14.41 -25.23
C GLU A 228 -5.65 13.02 -25.32
N GLY A 229 -5.74 12.24 -24.23
CA GLY A 229 -5.20 10.88 -24.18
C GLY A 229 -6.00 9.90 -25.04
N ASP A 230 -5.36 9.21 -25.98
CA ASP A 230 -5.98 8.22 -26.84
C ASP A 230 -6.66 7.12 -26.01
N SER A 231 -7.92 6.88 -26.33
CA SER A 231 -8.72 5.78 -25.79
C SER A 231 -8.01 4.42 -25.90
N ARG A 232 -7.24 4.20 -26.97
CA ARG A 232 -6.52 2.94 -27.21
C ARG A 232 -5.35 2.75 -26.26
N ILE A 233 -4.57 3.80 -26.00
CA ILE A 233 -3.43 3.75 -25.08
C ILE A 233 -3.91 3.58 -23.64
N ARG A 234 -5.00 4.26 -23.24
CA ARG A 234 -5.68 4.00 -21.96
C ARG A 234 -6.13 2.56 -21.82
N ALA A 235 -6.73 1.97 -22.86
CA ALA A 235 -7.15 0.57 -22.84
C ALA A 235 -5.96 -0.41 -22.73
N ARG A 236 -4.84 -0.14 -23.42
CA ARG A 236 -3.63 -0.98 -23.29
C ARG A 236 -3.01 -0.91 -21.90
N LEU A 237 -2.92 0.29 -21.32
CA LEU A 237 -2.46 0.47 -19.94
C LEU A 237 -3.36 -0.27 -18.95
N ARG A 238 -4.69 -0.18 -19.11
CA ARG A 238 -5.64 -0.95 -18.30
C ARG A 238 -5.41 -2.45 -18.43
N ASN A 239 -5.27 -2.97 -19.64
CA ASN A 239 -5.02 -4.39 -19.86
C ASN A 239 -3.69 -4.85 -19.25
N ALA A 240 -2.64 -4.03 -19.34
CA ALA A 240 -1.36 -4.33 -18.72
C ALA A 240 -1.45 -4.31 -17.18
N ALA A 241 -2.17 -3.35 -16.60
CA ALA A 241 -2.41 -3.29 -15.16
C ALA A 241 -3.27 -4.46 -14.67
N THR A 242 -4.28 -4.88 -15.44
CA THR A 242 -5.07 -6.09 -15.15
C THR A 242 -4.20 -7.34 -15.21
N ALA A 243 -3.32 -7.46 -16.22
CA ALA A 243 -2.42 -8.60 -16.34
C ALA A 243 -1.41 -8.69 -15.18
N GLU A 244 -0.84 -7.55 -14.75
CA GLU A 244 0.00 -7.49 -13.54
C GLU A 244 -0.78 -7.91 -12.30
N LEU A 245 -2.00 -7.40 -12.13
CA LEU A 245 -2.87 -7.78 -11.02
C LEU A 245 -3.18 -9.29 -11.01
N THR A 246 -3.49 -9.86 -12.17
CA THR A 246 -3.74 -11.30 -12.30
C THR A 246 -2.50 -12.12 -11.95
N ALA A 247 -1.32 -11.69 -12.38
CA ALA A 247 -0.07 -12.37 -12.02
C ALA A 247 0.26 -12.23 -10.52
N GLU A 248 -0.03 -11.08 -9.90
CA GLU A 248 0.14 -10.89 -8.46
C GLU A 248 -0.82 -11.77 -7.65
N LEU A 249 -2.08 -11.92 -8.10
CA LEU A 249 -3.02 -12.87 -7.50
C LEU A 249 -2.55 -14.32 -7.65
N ALA A 250 -1.99 -14.69 -8.79
CA ALA A 250 -1.45 -16.03 -9.00
C ALA A 250 -0.29 -16.35 -8.04
N VAL A 251 0.64 -15.39 -7.84
CA VAL A 251 1.71 -15.50 -6.82
C VAL A 251 1.11 -15.71 -5.42
N ARG A 252 0.14 -14.86 -5.04
CA ARG A 252 -0.52 -14.95 -3.74
C ARG A 252 -1.17 -16.32 -3.52
N ASP A 253 -1.95 -16.76 -4.49
CA ASP A 253 -2.75 -17.98 -4.39
C ASP A 253 -1.85 -19.23 -4.42
N ALA A 254 -0.75 -19.21 -5.18
CA ALA A 254 0.28 -20.25 -5.15
C ALA A 254 0.92 -20.35 -3.76
N ILE A 255 1.36 -19.23 -3.20
CA ILE A 255 1.98 -19.18 -1.86
C ILE A 255 1.00 -19.67 -0.78
N ILE A 256 -0.24 -19.17 -0.77
CA ILE A 256 -1.26 -19.57 0.22
C ILE A 256 -1.59 -21.06 0.08
N GLY A 257 -1.76 -21.55 -1.15
CA GLY A 257 -2.02 -22.97 -1.41
C GLY A 257 -0.88 -23.87 -0.91
N ARG A 258 0.37 -23.43 -1.09
CA ARG A 258 1.56 -24.14 -0.58
C ARG A 258 1.64 -24.10 0.95
N VAL A 259 1.33 -22.97 1.59
CA VAL A 259 1.24 -22.88 3.06
C VAL A 259 0.18 -23.82 3.62
N ASP A 260 -1.02 -23.87 3.01
CA ASP A 260 -2.09 -24.77 3.47
C ASP A 260 -1.73 -26.25 3.29
N LEU A 261 -1.05 -26.60 2.18
CA LEU A 261 -0.56 -27.96 1.94
C LEU A 261 0.49 -28.37 2.97
N ILE A 262 1.51 -27.53 3.20
CA ILE A 262 2.57 -27.81 4.18
C ILE A 262 1.99 -27.94 5.58
N ARG A 263 1.11 -27.00 5.98
CA ARG A 263 0.45 -27.06 7.28
C ARG A 263 -0.28 -28.38 7.46
N ALA A 264 -1.09 -28.80 6.49
CA ALA A 264 -1.87 -30.04 6.60
C ALA A 264 -0.96 -31.27 6.78
N ARG A 265 0.14 -31.34 6.04
CA ARG A 265 1.12 -32.45 6.17
C ARG A 265 1.81 -32.46 7.53
N LEU A 266 2.18 -31.28 8.04
CA LEU A 266 2.77 -31.15 9.35
C LEU A 266 1.77 -31.50 10.45
N GLU A 267 0.50 -31.11 10.30
CA GLU A 267 -0.54 -31.37 11.29
C GLU A 267 -0.79 -32.87 11.50
N ASP A 268 -0.63 -33.68 10.45
CA ASP A 268 -0.70 -35.14 10.50
C ASP A 268 0.49 -35.79 11.25
N VAL A 269 1.63 -35.10 11.34
CA VAL A 269 2.88 -35.59 11.94
C VAL A 269 3.08 -35.02 13.35
N ASP A 270 3.08 -33.70 13.45
CA ASP A 270 3.25 -32.92 14.65
C ASP A 270 2.44 -31.60 14.58
N PRO A 271 1.29 -31.52 15.29
CA PRO A 271 0.46 -30.31 15.35
C PRO A 271 1.20 -29.06 15.86
N GLU A 272 2.22 -29.22 16.71
CA GLU A 272 2.97 -28.09 17.26
C GLU A 272 3.89 -27.46 16.20
N SER A 273 4.59 -28.30 15.42
CA SER A 273 5.32 -27.87 14.22
C SER A 273 4.41 -27.18 13.21
N ALA A 274 3.21 -27.71 12.97
CA ALA A 274 2.24 -27.11 12.07
C ALA A 274 1.78 -25.71 12.54
N ALA A 275 1.55 -25.55 13.84
CA ALA A 275 1.20 -24.27 14.44
C ALA A 275 2.34 -23.25 14.34
N THR A 276 3.58 -23.68 14.60
CA THR A 276 4.79 -22.85 14.52
C THR A 276 5.03 -22.36 13.09
N PHE A 277 4.98 -23.28 12.13
CA PHE A 277 5.08 -22.97 10.69
C PHE A 277 4.03 -21.94 10.27
N LEU A 278 2.77 -22.18 10.64
CA LEU A 278 1.66 -21.31 10.25
C LEU A 278 1.78 -19.91 10.86
N ASP A 279 2.22 -19.80 12.12
CA ASP A 279 2.44 -18.51 12.76
C ASP A 279 3.53 -17.69 12.05
N VAL A 280 4.69 -18.30 11.73
CA VAL A 280 5.77 -17.63 11.00
C VAL A 280 5.31 -17.20 9.59
N ALA A 281 4.64 -18.10 8.86
CA ALA A 281 4.09 -17.79 7.54
C ALA A 281 3.09 -16.62 7.60
N ARG A 282 2.19 -16.62 8.59
CA ARG A 282 1.22 -15.53 8.75
C ARG A 282 1.89 -14.23 9.18
N ARG A 283 2.88 -14.26 10.08
CA ARG A 283 3.59 -13.05 10.54
C ARG A 283 4.30 -12.35 9.40
N THR A 284 4.89 -13.09 8.47
CA THR A 284 5.57 -12.50 7.31
C THR A 284 4.57 -12.01 6.25
N GLY A 285 3.55 -12.81 5.90
CA GLY A 285 2.56 -12.49 4.86
C GLY A 285 1.44 -11.53 5.26
N PHE A 286 1.12 -11.42 6.56
CA PHE A 286 -0.01 -10.66 7.08
C PHE A 286 0.37 -9.80 8.30
N ARG A 287 1.52 -9.12 8.21
CA ARG A 287 2.09 -8.27 9.29
C ARG A 287 1.08 -7.38 10.00
N ALA A 288 0.20 -6.70 9.25
CA ALA A 288 -0.80 -5.81 9.84
C ALA A 288 -1.81 -6.55 10.73
N GLN A 289 -2.26 -7.73 10.31
CA GLN A 289 -3.20 -8.56 11.07
C GLN A 289 -2.49 -9.23 12.26
N MET A 290 -1.25 -9.67 12.06
CA MET A 290 -0.46 -10.42 13.02
C MET A 290 0.28 -9.58 14.06
N ARG A 291 0.34 -8.25 13.90
CA ARG A 291 1.00 -7.36 14.87
C ARG A 291 0.47 -7.59 16.29
N SER A 292 1.36 -7.42 17.27
CA SER A 292 0.98 -7.41 18.68
C SER A 292 -0.03 -6.31 18.95
N ARG A 293 -1.12 -6.65 19.63
CA ARG A 293 -2.19 -5.73 20.02
C ARG A 293 -1.89 -5.16 21.40
N TRP A 294 -2.62 -4.09 21.73
CA TRP A 294 -2.46 -3.45 23.03
C TRP A 294 -2.82 -4.42 24.16
N CYS A 295 -3.89 -5.21 24.03
CA CYS A 295 -4.24 -6.23 25.03
C CYS A 295 -3.13 -7.25 25.30
N GLU A 296 -2.41 -7.74 24.28
CA GLU A 296 -1.27 -8.65 24.47
C GLU A 296 -0.15 -7.96 25.26
N GLN A 297 0.23 -6.74 24.84
CA GLN A 297 1.30 -5.97 25.49
C GLN A 297 0.94 -5.58 26.93
N ALA A 298 -0.31 -5.20 27.18
CA ALA A 298 -0.78 -4.76 28.48
C ALA A 298 -0.83 -5.92 29.47
N THR A 299 -1.27 -7.10 29.04
CA THR A 299 -1.30 -8.30 29.89
C THR A 299 0.10 -8.86 30.13
N GLU A 300 0.96 -8.91 29.11
CA GLU A 300 2.37 -9.27 29.28
C GLU A 300 3.07 -8.33 30.28
N PHE A 301 2.82 -7.02 30.18
CA PHE A 301 3.36 -6.06 31.13
C PHE A 301 2.79 -6.27 32.54
N ALA A 302 1.47 -6.50 32.66
CA ALA A 302 0.80 -6.73 33.94
C ALA A 302 1.38 -7.96 34.66
N LEU A 303 1.64 -9.05 33.94
CA LEU A 303 2.24 -10.28 34.48
C LEU A 303 3.66 -10.06 35.02
N ASN A 304 4.35 -9.01 34.58
CA ASN A 304 5.71 -8.67 34.99
C ASN A 304 5.77 -7.55 36.04
N LEU A 305 4.63 -7.12 36.60
CA LEU A 305 4.62 -6.16 37.70
C LEU A 305 5.18 -6.82 38.98
N ASP A 306 6.00 -6.06 39.71
CA ASP A 306 6.55 -6.48 40.99
C ASP A 306 5.48 -6.47 42.10
N ASP A 307 5.68 -7.32 43.11
CA ASP A 307 4.87 -7.40 44.34
C ASP A 307 3.37 -7.70 44.10
N LEU A 308 3.05 -8.50 43.08
CA LEU A 308 1.71 -9.07 42.90
C LEU A 308 1.49 -10.27 43.81
N ASP A 309 0.29 -10.38 44.37
CA ASP A 309 -0.11 -11.58 45.09
C ASP A 309 -0.42 -12.75 44.13
N GLU A 310 -0.43 -13.96 44.67
CA GLU A 310 -0.62 -15.19 43.88
C GLU A 310 -2.02 -15.26 43.24
N GLU A 311 -3.03 -14.63 43.87
CA GLU A 311 -4.40 -14.59 43.36
C GLU A 311 -4.52 -13.66 42.13
N ILE A 312 -3.89 -12.48 42.17
CA ILE A 312 -3.82 -11.57 41.03
C ILE A 312 -3.01 -12.19 39.90
N LEU A 313 -1.86 -12.83 40.19
CA LEU A 313 -1.07 -13.52 39.17
C LEU A 313 -1.87 -14.64 38.48
N ALA A 314 -2.62 -15.44 39.24
CA ALA A 314 -3.49 -16.46 38.68
C ALA A 314 -4.60 -15.85 37.80
N SER A 315 -5.20 -14.73 38.23
CA SER A 315 -6.21 -14.01 37.44
C SER A 315 -5.63 -13.43 36.15
N LEU A 316 -4.44 -12.85 36.19
CA LEU A 316 -3.74 -12.32 35.02
C LEU A 316 -3.37 -13.44 34.03
N ALA A 317 -2.93 -14.60 34.52
CA ALA A 317 -2.65 -15.76 33.67
C ALA A 317 -3.93 -16.30 32.98
N GLU A 318 -5.09 -16.27 33.66
CA GLU A 318 -6.36 -16.63 33.04
C GLU A 318 -6.78 -15.61 31.95
N ILE A 319 -6.57 -14.31 32.21
CA ILE A 319 -6.79 -13.26 31.21
C ILE A 319 -5.89 -13.49 30.00
N ASP A 320 -4.60 -13.76 30.20
CA ASP A 320 -3.63 -14.00 29.12
C ASP A 320 -4.01 -15.22 28.25
N ALA A 321 -4.35 -16.35 28.88
CA ALA A 321 -4.83 -17.54 28.16
C ALA A 321 -6.12 -17.25 27.37
N GLY A 322 -7.04 -16.47 27.95
CA GLY A 322 -8.25 -16.01 27.29
C GLY A 322 -7.95 -15.14 26.06
N ILE A 323 -7.00 -14.21 26.17
CA ILE A 323 -6.54 -13.35 25.08
C ILE A 323 -5.92 -14.18 23.96
N GLY A 324 -5.02 -15.11 24.28
CA GLY A 324 -4.37 -15.98 23.30
C GLY A 324 -5.36 -16.71 22.41
N SER A 325 -6.41 -17.30 23.00
CA SER A 325 -7.46 -18.00 22.26
C SER A 325 -8.28 -17.08 21.34
N GLN A 326 -8.68 -15.91 21.83
CA GLN A 326 -9.51 -14.97 21.06
C GLN A 326 -8.72 -14.30 19.95
N ILE A 327 -7.46 -13.95 20.19
CA ILE A 327 -6.60 -13.32 19.20
C ILE A 327 -6.29 -14.26 18.05
N ALA A 328 -6.02 -15.54 18.32
CA ALA A 328 -5.80 -16.53 17.27
C ALA A 328 -7.00 -16.60 16.31
N PHE A 329 -8.22 -16.59 16.85
CA PHE A 329 -9.46 -16.56 16.09
C PHE A 329 -9.64 -15.24 15.30
N LEU A 330 -9.42 -14.09 15.95
CA LEU A 330 -9.55 -12.77 15.33
C LEU A 330 -8.53 -12.57 14.19
N ARG A 331 -7.27 -12.98 14.38
CA ARG A 331 -6.22 -12.96 13.35
C ARG A 331 -6.62 -13.80 12.14
N THR A 332 -7.09 -15.03 12.36
CA THR A 332 -7.55 -15.92 11.29
C THR A 332 -8.70 -15.29 10.50
N THR A 333 -9.70 -14.75 11.20
CA THR A 333 -10.86 -14.10 10.58
C THR A 333 -10.45 -12.83 9.82
N ALA A 334 -9.54 -12.02 10.37
CA ALA A 334 -9.03 -10.81 9.73
C ALA A 334 -8.24 -11.11 8.45
N ILE A 335 -7.41 -12.15 8.47
CA ILE A 335 -6.66 -12.63 7.30
C ILE A 335 -7.63 -13.08 6.20
N GLN A 336 -8.64 -13.90 6.54
CA GLN A 336 -9.63 -14.35 5.56
C GLN A 336 -10.39 -13.17 4.93
N ARG A 337 -10.88 -12.23 5.75
CA ARG A 337 -11.56 -11.03 5.25
C ARG A 337 -10.63 -10.17 4.38
N ARG A 338 -9.34 -10.11 4.70
CA ARG A 338 -8.35 -9.43 3.85
C ARG A 338 -8.27 -10.08 2.48
N LEU A 339 -8.11 -11.40 2.39
CA LEU A 339 -8.03 -12.11 1.12
C LEU A 339 -9.27 -11.90 0.23
N GLU A 340 -10.45 -11.92 0.84
CA GLU A 340 -11.73 -11.67 0.15
C GLU A 340 -11.85 -10.23 -0.35
N SER A 341 -11.47 -9.24 0.48
CA SER A 341 -11.67 -7.82 0.17
C SER A 341 -10.56 -7.22 -0.70
N GLU A 342 -9.31 -7.65 -0.53
CA GLU A 342 -8.13 -7.09 -1.18
C GLU A 342 -8.17 -7.30 -2.70
N THR A 343 -8.67 -8.45 -3.16
CA THR A 343 -8.89 -8.71 -4.59
C THR A 343 -9.85 -7.69 -5.23
N ARG A 344 -10.94 -7.37 -4.52
CA ARG A 344 -11.93 -6.37 -4.98
C ARG A 344 -11.34 -4.96 -4.97
N ILE A 345 -10.60 -4.59 -3.92
CA ILE A 345 -9.93 -3.29 -3.81
C ILE A 345 -8.89 -3.12 -4.92
N ALA A 346 -8.06 -4.14 -5.16
CA ALA A 346 -7.03 -4.10 -6.17
C ALA A 346 -7.61 -3.98 -7.60
N ARG A 347 -8.74 -4.66 -7.88
CA ARG A 347 -9.47 -4.47 -9.14
C ARG A 347 -9.97 -3.02 -9.30
N ALA A 348 -10.62 -2.47 -8.29
CA ALA A 348 -11.09 -1.08 -8.32
C ALA A 348 -9.93 -0.07 -8.50
N MET A 349 -8.74 -0.36 -7.95
CA MET A 349 -7.53 0.44 -8.18
C MET A 349 -7.02 0.37 -9.61
N VAL A 350 -7.10 -0.79 -10.28
CA VAL A 350 -6.78 -0.91 -11.71
C VAL A 350 -7.78 -0.11 -12.55
N GLU A 351 -9.06 -0.12 -12.20
CA GLU A 351 -10.08 0.65 -12.91
C GLU A 351 -9.92 2.16 -12.72
N ALA A 352 -9.45 2.57 -11.54
CA ALA A 352 -9.11 3.96 -11.25
C ALA A 352 -8.04 4.56 -12.19
N VAL A 353 -7.22 3.73 -12.84
CA VAL A 353 -6.20 4.17 -13.81
C VAL A 353 -6.84 4.85 -15.04
N VAL A 354 -8.11 4.54 -15.34
CA VAL A 354 -8.82 5.05 -16.54
C VAL A 354 -9.87 6.09 -16.19
N ASP A 355 -10.61 5.91 -15.09
CA ASP A 355 -11.82 6.69 -14.79
C ASP A 355 -11.66 7.65 -13.58
N GLU A 356 -10.48 8.27 -13.41
CA GLU A 356 -10.18 9.23 -12.32
C GLU A 356 -10.51 8.73 -10.89
N GLY A 357 -10.51 7.41 -10.72
CA GLY A 357 -10.80 6.75 -9.45
C GLY A 357 -12.25 6.81 -8.97
N VAL A 358 -13.24 6.96 -9.85
CA VAL A 358 -14.68 6.91 -9.49
C VAL A 358 -15.03 5.61 -8.73
N GLU A 359 -14.59 4.46 -9.25
CA GLU A 359 -14.71 3.14 -8.63
C GLU A 359 -14.01 3.07 -7.25
N ALA A 360 -12.75 3.49 -7.17
CA ALA A 360 -12.01 3.49 -5.91
C ALA A 360 -12.63 4.40 -4.84
N LYS A 361 -13.22 5.53 -5.25
CA LYS A 361 -13.96 6.46 -4.37
C LYS A 361 -15.29 5.88 -3.90
N SER A 362 -15.92 4.99 -4.67
CA SER A 362 -17.23 4.40 -4.35
C SER A 362 -17.14 3.24 -3.34
N LEU A 363 -15.95 2.66 -3.12
CA LEU A 363 -15.73 1.58 -2.15
C LEU A 363 -16.02 1.97 -0.68
N GLY A 364 -16.06 3.27 -0.37
CA GLY A 364 -16.33 3.80 0.97
C GLY A 364 -15.18 3.62 1.97
N GLU A 365 -15.20 4.36 3.08
CA GLU A 365 -14.13 4.34 4.10
C GLU A 365 -13.89 2.95 4.71
N GLN A 366 -14.94 2.11 4.80
CA GLN A 366 -14.83 0.77 5.39
C GLN A 366 -13.96 -0.18 4.56
N ALA A 367 -13.88 0.00 3.24
CA ALA A 367 -13.02 -0.83 2.40
C ALA A 367 -11.52 -0.56 2.65
N TRP A 368 -11.18 0.61 3.21
CA TRP A 368 -9.81 1.01 3.51
C TRP A 368 -9.41 0.76 4.96
N ARG A 369 -10.36 0.36 5.82
CA ARG A 369 -10.06 -0.01 7.21
C ARG A 369 -9.43 -1.39 7.27
N GLU A 370 -8.60 -1.60 8.29
CA GLU A 370 -8.02 -2.90 8.57
C GLU A 370 -9.13 -3.95 8.78
N PRO A 371 -9.10 -5.07 8.03
CA PRO A 371 -10.04 -6.16 8.23
C PRO A 371 -10.02 -6.66 9.68
N GLY A 372 -11.21 -6.78 10.29
CA GLY A 372 -11.34 -7.27 11.66
C GLY A 372 -11.06 -6.24 12.76
N TYR A 373 -10.80 -4.97 12.42
CA TYR A 373 -10.53 -3.89 13.39
C TYR A 373 -11.50 -3.88 14.58
N GLU A 374 -12.81 -3.94 14.33
CA GLU A 374 -13.83 -3.91 15.39
C GLU A 374 -13.73 -5.07 16.39
N GLY A 375 -13.28 -6.24 15.94
CA GLY A 375 -13.10 -7.41 16.81
C GLY A 375 -11.93 -7.19 17.77
N PHE A 376 -10.80 -6.69 17.25
CA PHE A 376 -9.64 -6.35 18.06
C PHE A 376 -9.95 -5.21 19.05
N ASP A 377 -10.69 -4.18 18.60
CA ASP A 377 -11.04 -3.03 19.45
C ASP A 377 -11.97 -3.43 20.61
N ARG A 378 -12.91 -4.36 20.37
CA ARG A 378 -13.76 -4.95 21.43
C ARG A 378 -12.97 -5.81 22.40
N LEU A 379 -11.99 -6.57 21.92
CA LEU A 379 -11.11 -7.36 22.78
C LEU A 379 -10.26 -6.44 23.66
N ASP A 380 -9.69 -5.37 23.09
CA ASP A 380 -8.98 -4.35 23.85
C ASP A 380 -9.87 -3.76 24.95
N ASP A 381 -11.13 -3.37 24.63
CA ASP A 381 -12.08 -2.85 25.62
C ASP A 381 -12.38 -3.87 26.75
N GLN A 382 -12.55 -5.14 26.41
CA GLN A 382 -12.83 -6.21 27.38
C GLN A 382 -11.63 -6.41 28.32
N VAL A 383 -10.43 -6.52 27.76
CA VAL A 383 -9.19 -6.73 28.52
C VAL A 383 -8.88 -5.52 29.39
N GLU A 384 -9.13 -4.31 28.90
CA GLU A 384 -9.01 -3.07 29.68
C GLU A 384 -9.86 -3.14 30.96
N ALA A 385 -11.10 -3.57 30.85
CA ALA A 385 -11.99 -3.73 32.00
C ALA A 385 -11.54 -4.84 32.95
N GLN A 386 -11.04 -5.97 32.42
CA GLN A 386 -10.55 -7.10 33.22
C GLN A 386 -9.27 -6.76 33.99
N LEU A 387 -8.29 -6.13 33.32
CA LEU A 387 -7.05 -5.68 33.95
C LEU A 387 -7.31 -4.62 35.02
N LEU A 388 -8.21 -3.67 34.77
CA LEU A 388 -8.59 -2.67 35.78
C LEU A 388 -9.25 -3.31 37.01
N ALA A 389 -10.06 -4.36 36.81
CA ALA A 389 -10.70 -5.08 37.91
C ALA A 389 -9.71 -5.93 38.72
N ALA A 390 -8.74 -6.56 38.06
CA ALA A 390 -7.74 -7.42 38.70
C ALA A 390 -6.67 -6.62 39.45
N LEU A 391 -6.12 -5.57 38.83
CA LEU A 391 -5.00 -4.78 39.38
C LEU A 391 -5.47 -3.62 40.26
N GLY A 392 -6.71 -3.17 40.09
CA GLY A 392 -7.19 -1.92 40.66
C GLY A 392 -6.62 -0.68 39.94
N PRO A 393 -7.15 0.53 40.25
CA PRO A 393 -6.87 1.74 39.49
C PRO A 393 -5.42 2.21 39.58
N ASP A 394 -4.78 2.06 40.74
CA ASP A 394 -3.43 2.60 40.98
C ASP A 394 -2.36 1.83 40.18
N ARG A 395 -2.44 0.50 40.18
CA ARG A 395 -1.54 -0.38 39.42
C ARG A 395 -1.85 -0.38 37.93
N PHE A 396 -3.12 -0.19 37.55
CA PHE A 396 -3.53 -0.12 36.14
C PHE A 396 -2.89 1.07 35.40
N GLU A 397 -2.67 2.20 36.07
CA GLU A 397 -2.00 3.38 35.47
C GLU A 397 -0.52 3.13 35.13
N GLU A 398 0.09 2.06 35.66
CA GLU A 398 1.46 1.65 35.32
C GLU A 398 1.53 0.95 33.94
N LEU A 399 0.40 0.46 33.41
CA LEU A 399 0.34 -0.27 32.15
C LEU A 399 0.59 0.62 30.91
N PRO A 400 0.99 0.04 29.77
CA PRO A 400 1.12 0.76 28.50
C PRO A 400 -0.17 1.50 28.13
N LYS A 401 -0.06 2.75 27.69
CA LYS A 401 -1.24 3.55 27.29
C LYS A 401 -1.80 3.08 25.95
N ARG A 402 -3.12 2.90 25.90
CA ARG A 402 -3.81 2.54 24.65
C ARG A 402 -3.67 3.64 23.59
N PRO A 403 -3.25 3.29 22.36
CA PRO A 403 -3.19 4.24 21.25
C PRO A 403 -4.54 4.93 21.01
N GLY A 404 -4.53 6.25 20.81
CA GLY A 404 -5.75 7.02 20.53
C GLY A 404 -6.60 7.40 21.75
N ARG A 405 -6.31 6.88 22.96
CA ARG A 405 -7.04 7.22 24.20
C ARG A 405 -6.32 8.17 25.16
N GLY A 406 -5.12 8.66 24.84
CA GLY A 406 -4.36 9.58 25.70
C GLY A 406 -4.11 10.94 25.06
N GLY A 407 -4.83 12.00 25.49
CA GLY A 407 -4.38 13.36 25.18
C GLY A 407 -5.31 14.56 25.40
N ASN A 408 -6.61 14.41 25.67
CA ASN A 408 -7.51 15.57 25.73
C ASN A 408 -7.94 16.03 27.14
N ASP A 409 -7.68 15.26 28.19
CA ASP A 409 -8.13 15.65 29.54
C ASP A 409 -7.11 16.49 30.34
N ALA A 410 -5.83 16.47 29.95
CA ALA A 410 -4.79 17.27 30.61
C ALA A 410 -4.76 18.76 30.18
N LYS A 411 -5.40 19.14 29.07
CA LYS A 411 -5.44 20.56 28.61
C LYS A 411 -6.73 21.32 28.96
N ARG A 412 -7.71 20.68 29.60
CA ARG A 412 -8.99 21.33 29.96
C ARG A 412 -9.10 21.79 31.42
N ARG A 413 -8.20 21.36 32.30
CA ARG A 413 -8.11 21.85 33.69
C ARG A 413 -7.04 22.95 33.83
N GLY A 414 -7.29 24.12 33.27
CA GLY A 414 -6.35 25.24 33.38
C GLY A 414 -6.86 26.60 32.90
N LYS A 415 -8.18 26.78 32.71
CA LYS A 415 -8.74 28.08 32.32
C LYS A 415 -10.04 28.41 33.03
N THR A 416 -10.04 28.26 34.35
CA THR A 416 -10.90 29.05 35.24
C THR A 416 -10.15 30.31 35.60
N GLY A 417 -10.49 31.44 34.96
CA GLY A 417 -9.86 32.72 35.24
C GLY A 417 -10.12 33.79 34.18
N ASN A 418 -11.35 34.31 34.19
CA ASN A 418 -11.74 35.70 33.93
C ASN A 418 -11.39 36.38 32.57
N GLY A 419 -12.43 36.82 31.84
CA GLY A 419 -12.32 37.98 30.94
C GLY A 419 -12.95 37.88 29.54
N GLY A 420 -14.29 38.03 29.47
CA GLY A 420 -15.06 38.75 28.45
C GLY A 420 -14.77 38.61 26.93
N GLY A 421 -15.75 38.10 26.18
CA GLY A 421 -15.78 38.27 24.72
C GLY A 421 -16.88 37.49 23.99
N LYS A 422 -18.07 38.09 23.92
CA LYS A 422 -19.29 37.72 23.17
C LYS A 422 -19.14 36.81 21.92
N GLY A 423 -20.00 35.80 21.89
CA GLY A 423 -20.87 35.43 20.74
C GLY A 423 -20.23 34.54 19.67
N GLY A 424 -20.85 33.46 19.18
CA GLY A 424 -22.16 32.88 19.39
C GLY A 424 -22.11 31.47 18.76
N GLY A 425 -22.73 30.50 19.43
CA GLY A 425 -22.67 29.10 19.03
C GLY A 425 -23.61 28.75 17.88
N LYS A 426 -23.28 27.63 17.22
CA LYS A 426 -24.26 26.62 16.82
C LYS A 426 -23.59 25.24 16.86
N SER A 427 -23.75 24.58 18.00
CA SER A 427 -23.68 23.13 18.11
C SER A 427 -25.00 22.56 17.63
N ALA A 428 -24.96 21.49 16.84
CA ALA A 428 -26.05 20.53 16.75
C ALA A 428 -25.42 19.14 16.79
N GLY A 429 -25.51 18.53 17.98
CA GLY A 429 -25.31 17.11 18.19
C GLY A 429 -26.50 16.32 17.62
N GLY A 430 -26.30 15.01 17.48
CA GLY A 430 -27.17 14.14 16.70
C GLY A 430 -28.42 13.63 17.40
N ALA A 431 -29.17 12.81 16.67
CA ALA A 431 -30.13 11.87 17.22
C ALA A 431 -30.36 10.71 16.23
N LYS A 432 -30.12 9.50 16.74
CA LYS A 432 -30.64 8.24 16.20
C LYS A 432 -32.16 8.23 16.29
N GLY A 433 -32.84 7.74 15.26
CA GLY A 433 -34.25 7.39 15.28
C GLY A 433 -34.52 6.21 14.34
N LYS A 434 -34.96 5.10 14.90
CA LYS A 434 -35.36 3.86 14.23
C LYS A 434 -36.84 3.94 13.80
N ALA A 435 -37.15 3.17 12.76
CA ALA A 435 -38.42 2.53 12.43
C ALA A 435 -39.56 3.39 11.84
N GLY A 436 -40.22 2.84 10.82
CA GLY A 436 -41.60 3.23 10.47
C GLY A 436 -41.93 3.16 8.98
N ASP A 437 -42.34 1.97 8.57
CA ASP A 437 -43.15 1.59 7.41
C ASP A 437 -44.18 2.63 6.91
N GLY A 438 -44.48 2.60 5.60
CA GLY A 438 -45.74 3.12 5.07
C GLY A 438 -45.71 3.94 3.76
N GLY A 439 -46.05 3.28 2.64
CA GLY A 439 -47.16 3.76 1.81
C GLY A 439 -46.87 4.64 0.57
N ARG A 440 -46.88 3.97 -0.59
CA ARG A 440 -47.62 4.33 -1.82
C ARG A 440 -47.82 5.82 -2.20
N GLY A 441 -47.30 6.18 -3.37
CA GLY A 441 -48.19 6.42 -4.52
C GLY A 441 -48.17 7.79 -5.20
N LYS A 442 -48.01 7.70 -6.54
CA LYS A 442 -48.57 8.53 -7.61
C LYS A 442 -47.92 9.89 -7.98
N SER A 443 -47.25 9.82 -9.15
CA SER A 443 -47.58 10.54 -10.41
C SER A 443 -47.76 12.06 -10.40
N GLY A 444 -47.04 12.74 -11.29
CA GLY A 444 -47.51 14.02 -11.84
C GLY A 444 -46.48 14.86 -12.57
N LYS A 445 -46.31 14.56 -13.87
CA LYS A 445 -45.93 15.45 -15.00
C LYS A 445 -45.19 16.77 -14.74
N GLY A 446 -44.08 16.90 -15.46
CA GLY A 446 -43.49 18.12 -16.01
C GLY A 446 -42.53 17.71 -17.10
#